data_AF-A0A2M8NPU4-F1
#
_entry.id   AF-A0A2M8NPU4-F1
#
_cell.length_a   1.000
_cell.length_b   1.000
_cell.length_c   1.000
_cell.angle_alpha   90.00
_cell.angle_beta   90.00
_cell.angle_gamma   90.00
#
_symmetry.space_group_name_H-M   'P 1'
#
loop_
_entity.id
_entity.type
_entity.pdbx_description
1 polymer ?
#
loop_
_entity_poly.entity_id
_entity_poly.type
_entity_poly.pdbx_seq_one_letter_code
_entity_poly.pdbx_strand_id
1 'polypeptide(L)' 'MQARSLRRLLWINAGLDVLYMIGGLWYALRAKAPRGRGMGIGVIFQGLFLFIFDVLQAREVPER' A
#
# COMPACT_ATOMS: atom_id res chain seq x y z
N MET A 1 16.12 -20.35 8.42
CA MET A 1 14.87 -20.15 9.21
C MET A 1 14.32 -18.71 9.15
N GLN A 2 15.06 -17.70 8.67
CA GLN A 2 14.61 -16.29 8.71
C GLN A 2 13.79 -15.84 7.47
N ALA A 3 14.00 -16.44 6.29
CA ALA A 3 13.40 -15.99 5.03
C ALA A 3 11.87 -16.12 4.95
N ARG A 4 11.29 -17.15 5.59
CA ARG A 4 9.83 -17.36 5.61
C ARG A 4 9.07 -16.30 6.42
N SER A 5 9.71 -15.70 7.43
CA SER A 5 9.11 -14.62 8.22
C SER A 5 9.07 -13.31 7.44
N LEU A 6 10.13 -13.02 6.68
CA LEU A 6 10.25 -11.81 5.87
C LEU A 6 9.20 -11.78 4.75
N ARG A 7 9.00 -12.89 4.03
CA ARG A 7 7.95 -12.96 3.00
C ARG A 7 6.55 -12.74 3.57
N ARG A 8 6.25 -13.30 4.75
CA ARG A 8 4.95 -13.10 5.42
C ARG A 8 4.75 -11.64 5.83
N LEU A 9 5.79 -10.97 6.34
CA LEU A 9 5.75 -9.54 6.67
C LEU A 9 5.48 -8.67 5.43
N LEU A 10 6.14 -8.94 4.30
CA LEU A 10 5.92 -8.20 3.06
C LEU A 10 4.50 -8.36 2.51
N TRP A 11 3.91 -9.56 2.59
CA TRP A 11 2.51 -9.78 2.20
C TRP A 11 1.50 -9.08 3.12
N ILE A 12 1.80 -9.03 4.42
CA ILE A 12 0.98 -8.25 5.37
C ILE A 12 1.06 -6.76 5.01
N ASN A 13 2.26 -6.24 4.71
CA ASN A 13 2.45 -4.83 4.38
C ASN A 13 1.77 -4.45 3.06
N ALA A 14 1.92 -5.27 2.02
CA ALA A 14 1.18 -5.11 0.77
C ALA A 14 -0.35 -5.11 1.00
N GLY A 15 -0.86 -5.93 1.93
CA GLY A 15 -2.27 -5.90 2.33
C GLY A 15 -2.67 -4.59 3.03
N LEU A 16 -1.81 -4.07 3.90
CA LEU A 16 -2.02 -2.79 4.59
C LEU A 16 -1.99 -1.60 3.62
N ASP A 17 -1.15 -1.64 2.59
CA ASP A 17 -1.12 -0.61 1.54
C ASP A 17 -2.45 -0.53 0.78
N VAL A 18 -3.08 -1.68 0.50
CA VAL A 18 -4.41 -1.71 -0.12
C VAL A 18 -5.46 -1.05 0.79
N LEU A 19 -5.44 -1.36 2.09
CA LEU A 19 -6.34 -0.71 3.05
C LEU A 19 -6.07 0.80 3.14
N TYR A 20 -4.81 1.21 3.07
CA TYR A 20 -4.40 2.61 3.08
C TYR A 20 -4.91 3.37 1.85
N MET A 21 -4.78 2.78 0.65
CA MET A 21 -5.33 3.34 -0.59
C MET A 21 -6.86 3.45 -0.55
N ILE A 22 -7.56 2.44 -0.03
CA ILE A 22 -9.02 2.47 0.16
C ILE A 22 -9.42 3.62 1.10
N GLY A 23 -8.67 3.83 2.18
CA GLY A 23 -8.86 4.96 3.09
C GLY A 23 -8.69 6.32 2.39
N GLY A 24 -7.64 6.46 1.57
CA GLY A 24 -7.40 7.64 0.74
C GLY A 24 -8.52 7.92 -0.27
N LEU A 25 -9.03 6.88 -0.93
CA LEU A 25 -10.17 6.97 -1.84
C LEU A 25 -11.44 7.40 -1.11
N TRP A 26 -11.73 6.78 0.03
CA TRP A 26 -12.89 7.12 0.85
C TRP A 26 -12.84 8.57 1.35
N TYR A 27 -11.66 9.04 1.75
CA TYR A 27 -11.42 10.44 2.11
C TYR A 27 -11.61 11.38 0.92
N ALA A 28 -11.06 11.03 -0.26
CA ALA A 28 -11.20 11.83 -1.48
C ALA A 28 -12.67 11.96 -1.90
N LEU A 29 -13.46 10.89 -1.78
CA LEU A 29 -14.88 10.88 -2.13
C LEU A 29 -15.74 11.71 -1.17
N ARG A 30 -15.31 11.84 0.10
CA ARG A 30 -16.03 12.60 1.14
C ARG A 30 -15.55 14.04 1.31
N ALA A 31 -14.42 14.38 0.71
CA ALA A 31 -13.88 15.73 0.75
C ALA A 31 -14.81 16.72 0.05
N LYS A 32 -15.33 17.69 0.81
CA LYS A 32 -16.16 18.78 0.27
C LYS A 32 -15.34 19.86 -0.45
N ALA A 33 -14.05 19.99 -0.11
CA ALA A 33 -13.14 20.95 -0.71
C ALA A 33 -12.20 20.26 -1.73
N PRO A 34 -11.86 20.92 -2.85
CA PRO A 34 -10.95 20.36 -3.86
C PRO A 34 -9.59 19.92 -3.29
N ARG A 35 -9.10 20.64 -2.26
CA ARG A 35 -7.84 20.33 -1.57
C ARG A 35 -7.85 18.96 -0.88
N GLY A 36 -8.96 18.61 -0.22
CA GLY A 36 -9.10 17.31 0.44
C GLY A 36 -9.19 16.16 -0.57
N ARG A 37 -9.81 16.42 -1.73
CA ARG A 37 -9.86 15.47 -2.84
C ARG A 37 -8.47 15.19 -3.41
N GLY A 38 -7.67 16.25 -3.60
CA GLY A 38 -6.27 16.15 -4.01
C GLY A 38 -5.40 15.39 -3.00
N MET A 39 -5.59 15.63 -1.70
CA MET A 39 -4.90 14.87 -0.64
C MET A 39 -5.24 13.38 -0.67
N GLY A 40 -6.53 13.03 -0.79
CA GLY A 40 -6.92 11.62 -0.87
C GLY A 40 -6.40 10.91 -2.12
N ILE A 41 -6.34 11.62 -3.27
CA ILE A 41 -5.68 11.11 -4.48
C ILE A 41 -4.17 10.93 -4.25
N GLY A 42 -3.51 11.86 -3.56
CA GLY A 42 -2.10 11.73 -3.18
C GLY A 42 -1.82 10.50 -2.31
N VAL A 43 -2.69 10.22 -1.34
CA VAL A 43 -2.62 9.00 -0.51
C VAL A 43 -2.71 7.73 -1.37
N ILE A 44 -3.57 7.71 -2.38
CA ILE A 44 -3.67 6.57 -3.31
C ILE A 44 -2.36 6.38 -4.08
N PHE A 45 -1.79 7.44 -4.65
CA PHE A 45 -0.53 7.34 -5.40
C PHE A 45 0.65 6.92 -4.50
N GLN A 46 0.71 7.43 -3.27
CA GLN A 46 1.73 7.05 -2.30
C GLN A 46 1.60 5.57 -1.91
N GLY A 47 0.38 5.11 -1.60
CA GLY A 47 0.12 3.71 -1.27
C GLY A 47 0.37 2.77 -2.46
N LEU A 48 0.08 3.21 -3.68
CA LEU A 48 0.34 2.41 -4.88
C LEU A 48 1.83 2.17 -5.11
N PHE A 49 2.67 3.18 -4.85
CA PHE A 49 4.13 3.04 -4.97
C PHE A 49 4.68 2.03 -3.95
N LEU A 50 4.24 2.11 -2.69
CA LEU A 50 4.62 1.17 -1.64
C LEU A 50 4.15 -0.25 -1.96
N PHE A 51 2.91 -0.40 -2.42
CA PHE A 51 2.34 -1.68 -2.80
C PHE A 51 3.14 -2.37 -3.92
N ILE A 52 3.51 -1.62 -4.97
CA ILE A 52 4.33 -2.16 -6.06
C ILE A 52 5.68 -2.62 -5.53
N PHE A 53 6.34 -1.79 -4.71
CA PHE A 53 7.64 -2.11 -4.14
C PHE A 53 7.59 -3.38 -3.28
N ASP A 54 6.59 -3.49 -2.41
CA ASP A 54 6.39 -4.63 -1.52
C ASP A 54 6.05 -5.91 -2.28
N VAL A 55 5.24 -5.84 -3.34
CA VAL A 55 4.92 -7.00 -4.19
C VAL A 55 6.13 -7.46 -4.99
N LEU A 56 6.92 -6.53 -5.54
CA LEU A 56 8.16 -6.88 -6.24
C LEU A 56 9.16 -7.54 -5.30
N GLN A 57 9.39 -6.95 -4.11
CA GLN A 57 10.26 -7.55 -3.10
C GLN A 57 9.75 -8.91 -2.61
N ALA A 58 8.44 -9.05 -2.37
CA ALA A 58 7.86 -10.32 -1.93
C ALA A 58 8.00 -11.44 -2.98
N ARG A 59 8.05 -11.08 -4.28
CA ARG A 59 8.29 -12.01 -5.39
C ARG A 59 9.77 -12.35 -5.56
N GLU A 60 10.66 -11.39 -5.32
CA GLU A 60 12.10 -11.57 -5.48
C GLU A 60 12.77 -12.28 -4.28
N VAL A 61 12.17 -12.22 -3.08
CA VAL A 61 12.68 -12.93 -1.90
C VAL A 61 12.52 -14.45 -2.10
N PRO A 62 13.61 -15.22 -2.32
CA PRO A 62 13.52 -16.64 -2.61
C PRO A 62 13.30 -17.45 -1.34
N GLU A 63 12.48 -18.51 -1.43
CA GLU A 63 12.36 -19.56 -0.41
C GLU A 63 13.64 -20.40 -0.38
N ARG A 64 14.69 -19.93 0.31
CA ARG A 64 15.82 -20.79 0.71
C ARG A 64 15.71 -21.17 2.18
#